data_AF-A0A3D2QT39-F1
#
_entry.id   AF-A0A3D2QT39-F1
#
_cell.length_a   1.000
_cell.length_b   1.000
_cell.length_c   1.000
_cell.angle_alpha   90.00
_cell.angle_beta   90.00
_cell.angle_gamma   90.00
#
_symmetry.space_group_name_H-M   'P 1'
#
loop_
_entity.id
_entity.type
_entity.pdbx_description
1 polymer ?
#
loop_
_entity_poly.entity_id
_entity_poly.type
_entity_poly.pdbx_seq_one_letter_code
_entity_poly.pdbx_strand_id
1 'polypeptide(L)'
;MFPGTLAATEAVLRWFASHAKDHAWLSLMVQFVPPEGNIGLPAITEGEYDSLIGLLDELGIEDGFVQELADNIPWIPDFTRDNPFPEGFANPLDQFLDLKRTQPERFNQ
;
A
#
# COMPACT_ATOMS: atom_id res chain seq x y z
N MET A 1 -4.07 -4.15 -2.57
CA MET A 1 -5.33 -4.80 -2.93
C MET A 1 -6.38 -4.31 -1.94
N PHE A 2 -7.56 -3.92 -2.40
CA PHE A 2 -8.60 -3.43 -1.49
C PHE A 2 -9.41 -4.62 -0.93
N PRO A 3 -9.76 -4.63 0.36
CA PRO A 3 -10.53 -5.72 0.96
C PRO A 3 -11.81 -6.07 0.20
N GLY A 4 -12.04 -7.37 -0.02
CA GLY A 4 -13.23 -7.87 -0.69
C GLY A 4 -13.26 -7.65 -2.21
N THR A 5 -12.17 -7.18 -2.83
CA THR A 5 -12.11 -6.92 -4.29
C THR A 5 -11.17 -7.87 -5.03
N LEU A 6 -11.13 -9.16 -4.63
CA LEU A 6 -10.28 -10.16 -5.28
C LEU A 6 -10.57 -10.27 -6.78
N ALA A 7 -11.84 -10.46 -7.16
CA ALA A 7 -12.24 -10.61 -8.56
C ALA A 7 -11.87 -9.38 -9.43
N ALA A 8 -11.96 -8.18 -8.87
CA ALA A 8 -11.52 -6.97 -9.56
C ALA A 8 -9.99 -6.95 -9.74
N THR A 9 -9.24 -7.41 -8.73
CA THR A 9 -7.79 -7.55 -8.81
C THR A 9 -7.39 -8.54 -9.90
N GLU A 10 -8.01 -9.72 -9.95
CA GLU A 10 -7.77 -10.71 -11.00
C GLU A 10 -8.06 -10.16 -12.40
N ALA A 11 -9.15 -9.41 -12.56
CA ALA A 11 -9.50 -8.77 -13.83
C ALA A 11 -8.42 -7.77 -14.28
N VAL A 12 -7.87 -6.98 -13.35
CA VAL A 12 -6.75 -6.08 -13.63
C VAL A 12 -5.49 -6.84 -14.01
N LEU A 13 -5.16 -7.95 -13.34
CA LEU A 13 -4.00 -8.77 -13.67
C LEU A 13 -4.11 -9.36 -15.08
N ARG A 14 -5.28 -9.87 -15.46
CA ARG A 14 -5.54 -10.37 -16.82
C ARG A 14 -5.44 -9.27 -17.88
N TRP A 15 -5.94 -8.07 -17.56
CA TRP A 15 -5.78 -6.91 -18.43
C TRP A 15 -4.31 -6.51 -18.57
N PHE A 16 -3.57 -6.46 -17.46
CA PHE A 16 -2.15 -6.11 -17.44
C PHE A 16 -1.34 -7.10 -18.29
N ALA A 17 -1.57 -8.40 -18.11
CA ALA A 17 -0.92 -9.45 -18.88
C ALA A 17 -1.13 -9.32 -20.40
N SER A 18 -2.28 -8.81 -20.84
CA SER A 18 -2.64 -8.68 -22.25
C SER A 18 -2.26 -7.34 -22.89
N HIS A 19 -1.97 -6.30 -22.09
CA HIS A 19 -1.78 -4.95 -22.61
C HIS A 19 -0.49 -4.26 -22.17
N ALA A 20 0.08 -4.64 -21.03
CA ALA A 20 1.09 -3.82 -20.35
C ALA A 20 2.31 -4.59 -19.85
N LYS A 21 2.28 -5.93 -19.76
CA LYS A 21 3.36 -6.70 -19.14
C LYS A 21 4.74 -6.51 -19.79
N ASP A 22 4.79 -6.26 -21.09
CA ASP A 22 6.05 -6.03 -21.83
C ASP A 22 6.47 -4.54 -21.84
N HIS A 23 5.72 -3.68 -21.16
CA HIS A 23 5.86 -2.21 -21.20
C HIS A 23 5.91 -1.55 -19.83
N ALA A 24 5.61 -2.29 -18.76
CA ALA A 24 5.57 -1.79 -17.40
C ALA A 24 5.91 -2.89 -16.41
N TRP A 25 6.42 -2.50 -15.24
CA TRP A 25 6.57 -3.39 -14.10
C TRP A 25 5.31 -3.38 -13.25
N LEU A 26 4.94 -4.54 -12.71
CA LEU A 26 3.82 -4.67 -11.79
C LEU A 26 4.29 -4.67 -10.34
N SER A 27 3.63 -3.94 -9.45
CA SER A 27 3.78 -4.13 -8.01
C SER A 27 2.46 -4.61 -7.41
N LEU A 28 2.42 -5.85 -6.95
CA LEU A 28 1.27 -6.41 -6.24
C LEU A 28 1.45 -6.16 -4.74
N MET A 29 0.84 -5.09 -4.25
CA MET A 29 0.77 -4.79 -2.83
C MET A 29 -0.50 -5.39 -2.22
N VAL A 30 -0.34 -6.13 -1.14
CA VAL A 30 -1.45 -6.77 -0.41
C VAL A 30 -1.66 -6.18 0.99
N GLN A 31 -0.87 -5.17 1.36
CA GLN A 31 -1.03 -4.41 2.60
C GLN A 31 -2.24 -3.48 2.52
N PHE A 32 -3.18 -3.69 3.45
CA PHE A 32 -4.27 -2.76 3.70
C PHE A 32 -4.44 -2.61 5.20
N VAL A 33 -4.37 -1.38 5.70
CA VAL A 33 -4.73 -1.09 7.09
C VAL A 33 -6.07 -0.37 7.11
N PRO A 34 -7.11 -0.95 7.72
CA PRO A 34 -8.39 -0.30 7.83
C PRO A 34 -8.29 1.04 8.57
N PRO A 35 -8.87 2.12 8.03
CA PRO A 35 -8.99 3.39 8.75
C PRO A 35 -9.67 3.15 10.10
N GLU A 36 -9.15 3.76 11.16
CA GLU A 36 -9.69 3.68 12.52
C GLU A 36 -9.88 2.24 13.05
N GLY A 37 -9.19 1.25 12.46
CA GLY A 37 -9.33 -0.15 12.84
C GLY A 37 -10.68 -0.76 12.44
N ASN A 38 -11.33 -0.25 11.39
CA ASN A 38 -12.60 -0.77 10.90
C ASN A 38 -12.54 -2.27 10.53
N ILE A 39 -13.12 -3.12 11.40
CA ILE A 39 -13.16 -4.58 11.24
C ILE A 39 -14.02 -5.06 10.05
N GLY A 40 -14.83 -4.18 9.46
CA GLY A 40 -15.64 -4.49 8.28
C GLY A 40 -14.84 -4.57 6.98
N LEU A 41 -13.55 -4.23 7.03
CA LEU A 41 -12.61 -4.33 5.92
C LEU A 41 -11.56 -5.39 6.27
N PRO A 42 -11.85 -6.69 6.05
CA PRO A 42 -10.94 -7.75 6.46
C PRO A 42 -9.63 -7.68 5.68
N ALA A 43 -8.54 -8.08 6.33
CA ALA A 43 -7.30 -8.32 5.63
C ALA A 43 -7.48 -9.44 4.59
N ILE A 44 -6.66 -9.39 3.53
CA ILE A 44 -6.54 -10.49 2.59
C ILE A 44 -6.17 -11.78 3.34
N THR A 45 -6.81 -12.88 2.96
CA THR A 45 -6.51 -14.19 3.51
C THR A 45 -5.31 -14.83 2.80
N GLU A 46 -4.66 -15.79 3.45
CA GLU A 46 -3.57 -16.57 2.83
C GLU A 46 -4.03 -17.26 1.53
N GLY A 47 -5.24 -17.84 1.52
CA GLY A 47 -5.78 -18.47 0.31
C GLY A 47 -6.03 -17.50 -0.85
N GLU A 48 -6.48 -16.28 -0.56
CA GLU A 48 -6.62 -15.23 -1.57
C GLU A 48 -5.25 -14.76 -2.08
N TYR A 49 -4.27 -14.62 -1.18
CA TYR A 49 -2.89 -14.31 -1.56
C TYR A 49 -2.33 -15.38 -2.50
N ASP A 50 -2.39 -16.65 -2.11
CA ASP A 50 -1.91 -17.78 -2.90
C ASP A 50 -2.58 -17.85 -4.28
N SER A 51 -3.89 -17.56 -4.35
CA SER A 51 -4.59 -17.50 -5.64
C SER A 51 -4.06 -16.40 -6.56
N LEU A 52 -3.68 -15.24 -6.01
CA LEU A 52 -3.09 -14.15 -6.78
C LEU A 52 -1.69 -14.51 -7.25
N ILE A 53 -0.88 -15.14 -6.40
CA ILE A 53 0.46 -15.61 -6.78
C ILE A 53 0.38 -16.64 -7.91
N GLY A 54 -0.51 -17.63 -7.79
CA GLY A 54 -0.73 -18.60 -8.84
C GLY A 54 -1.22 -17.96 -10.14
N LEU A 55 -2.05 -16.91 -10.06
CA LEU A 55 -2.51 -16.18 -11.24
C LEU A 55 -1.38 -15.38 -11.92
N LEU A 56 -0.44 -14.80 -11.16
CA LEU A 56 0.73 -14.13 -11.73
C LEU A 56 1.57 -15.12 -12.56
N ASP A 57 1.79 -16.32 -12.02
CA ASP A 57 2.50 -17.42 -12.71
C ASP A 57 1.75 -17.89 -13.97
N GLU A 58 0.44 -18.15 -13.86
CA GLU A 58 -0.42 -18.53 -15.00
C GLU A 58 -0.34 -17.51 -16.16
N LEU A 59 -0.29 -16.22 -15.83
CA LEU A 59 -0.27 -15.13 -16.81
C LEU A 59 1.15 -14.81 -17.33
N GLY A 60 2.18 -15.44 -16.76
CA GLY A 60 3.58 -15.16 -17.05
C GLY A 60 3.95 -13.70 -16.73
N ILE A 61 3.53 -13.21 -15.57
CA ILE A 61 3.90 -11.88 -15.05
C ILE A 61 5.09 -12.07 -14.11
N GLU A 62 6.30 -11.96 -14.66
CA GLU A 62 7.56 -12.16 -13.92
C GLU A 62 8.22 -10.84 -13.52
N ASP A 63 8.02 -9.78 -14.31
CA ASP A 63 8.63 -8.47 -14.09
C ASP A 63 7.85 -7.64 -13.07
N GLY A 64 8.33 -7.62 -11.83
CA GLY A 64 7.66 -6.85 -10.78
C GLY A 64 8.12 -7.08 -9.36
N PHE A 65 7.27 -6.64 -8.43
CA PHE A 65 7.44 -6.80 -6.99
C PHE A 65 6.17 -7.35 -6.39
N VAL A 66 6.30 -8.33 -5.51
CA VAL A 66 5.21 -8.88 -4.70
C VAL A 66 5.56 -8.64 -3.23
N GLN A 67 4.60 -8.14 -2.47
CA GLN A 67 4.75 -7.98 -1.03
C GLN A 67 4.34 -9.27 -0.30
N GLU A 68 5.22 -9.77 0.57
CA GLU A 68 4.94 -10.93 1.42
C GLU A 68 3.86 -10.63 2.45
N LEU A 69 3.00 -11.62 2.74
CA LEU A 69 1.87 -11.48 3.65
C LEU A 69 2.29 -11.17 5.11
N ALA A 70 3.50 -11.61 5.51
CA ALA A 70 4.03 -11.49 6.87
C ALA A 70 4.68 -10.13 7.19
N ASP A 71 5.05 -9.33 6.19
CA ASP A 71 5.82 -8.08 6.36
C ASP A 71 4.92 -6.84 6.55
N ASN A 72 3.75 -7.02 7.15
CA ASN A 72 2.82 -5.93 7.44
C ASN A 72 3.17 -5.22 8.75
N ILE A 73 4.39 -4.65 8.85
CA ILE A 73 4.61 -3.58 9.83
C ILE A 73 3.77 -2.39 9.36
N PRO A 74 2.78 -1.92 10.15
CA PRO A 74 1.96 -0.78 9.74
C PRO A 74 2.83 0.46 9.69
N TRP A 75 3.30 0.82 8.51
CA TRP A 75 4.03 2.04 8.20
C TRP A 75 3.09 3.24 8.13
N ILE A 76 2.16 3.35 9.08
CA ILE A 76 1.16 4.41 9.10
C ILE A 76 1.82 5.65 9.68
N PRO A 77 1.97 6.74 8.90
CA PRO A 77 2.55 7.95 9.44
C PRO A 77 1.61 8.58 10.46
N ASP A 78 2.15 8.98 11.60
CA ASP A 78 1.41 9.73 12.61
C ASP A 78 1.54 11.23 12.34
N PHE A 79 0.61 11.75 11.54
CA PHE A 79 0.59 13.16 11.14
C PHE A 79 0.32 14.14 12.29
N THR A 80 0.03 13.66 13.51
CA THR A 80 -0.04 14.52 14.70
C THR A 80 1.36 14.96 15.18
N ARG A 81 2.41 14.25 14.74
CA ARG A 81 3.81 14.53 15.11
C ARG A 81 4.49 15.49 14.14
N ASP A 82 5.61 16.06 14.57
CA ASP A 82 6.49 16.89 13.71
C ASP A 82 7.23 16.04 12.68
N ASN A 83 7.69 14.85 13.08
CA ASN A 83 8.11 13.80 12.16
C ASN A 83 7.04 12.70 12.19
N PRO A 84 6.24 12.53 11.12
CA PRO A 84 5.18 11.55 11.09
C PRO A 84 5.69 10.12 10.85
N PHE A 85 6.95 9.98 10.43
CA PHE A 85 7.56 8.68 10.16
C PHE A 85 8.38 8.18 11.38
N PRO A 86 8.65 6.86 11.45
CA PRO A 86 9.61 6.32 12.41
C PRO A 86 10.97 7.03 12.37
N GLU A 87 11.66 7.05 13.51
CA GLU A 87 12.96 7.71 13.64
C GLU A 87 13.98 7.15 12.64
N GLY A 88 14.72 8.03 11.97
CA GLY A 88 15.71 7.67 10.95
C GLY A 88 15.18 7.56 9.52
N PHE A 89 13.86 7.61 9.30
CA PHE A 89 13.28 7.48 7.95
C PHE A 89 12.92 8.81 7.29
N ALA A 90 12.81 9.87 8.09
CA ALA A 90 12.66 11.23 7.59
C ALA A 90 13.23 12.21 8.62
N ASN A 91 13.75 13.33 8.13
CA ASN A 91 14.10 14.49 8.94
C ASN A 91 13.32 15.69 8.41
N PRO A 92 12.34 16.23 9.15
CA PRO A 92 11.62 17.41 8.72
C PRO A 92 12.54 18.62 8.64
N LEU A 93 12.30 19.50 7.66
CA LEU A 93 13.06 20.74 7.51
C LEU A 93 12.68 21.71 8.64
N ASP A 94 13.66 22.39 9.24
CA ASP A 94 13.42 23.39 10.30
C ASP A 94 12.42 24.47 9.86
N GLN A 95 12.54 24.95 8.62
CA GLN A 95 11.63 25.94 8.03
C GLN A 95 10.17 25.45 7.97
N PHE A 96 9.97 24.16 7.76
CA PHE A 96 8.63 23.56 7.76
C PHE A 96 8.06 23.50 9.19
N LEU A 97 8.90 23.16 10.17
CA LEU A 97 8.49 23.14 11.58
C LEU A 97 8.13 24.55 12.09
N ASP A 98 8.90 25.57 11.71
CA ASP A 98 8.61 26.96 12.03
C ASP A 98 7.29 27.42 11.39
N LEU A 99 7.05 27.04 10.12
CA LEU A 99 5.80 27.33 9.44
C LEU A 99 4.60 26.66 10.13
N LYS A 100 4.73 25.39 10.52
CA LYS A 100 3.69 24.62 11.22
C LYS A 100 3.33 25.28 12.56
N ARG A 101 4.33 25.77 13.30
CA ARG A 101 4.14 26.47 14.59
C ARG A 101 3.51 27.84 14.46
N THR A 102 3.83 28.58 13.39
CA THR A 102 3.34 29.94 13.16
C THR A 102 1.97 30.00 12.49
N GLN A 103 1.53 28.92 11.84
CA GLN A 103 0.25 28.84 11.12
C GLN A 103 -0.55 27.57 11.49
N PRO A 104 -0.90 27.33 12.77
CA PRO A 104 -1.51 26.07 13.20
C PRO A 104 -2.86 25.77 12.53
N GLU A 105 -3.65 26.80 12.24
CA GLU A 105 -4.96 26.71 11.55
C GLU A 105 -4.89 26.05 10.16
N ARG A 106 -3.70 26.09 9.53
CA ARG A 106 -3.47 25.51 8.20
C ARG A 106 -3.17 24.01 8.24
N PHE A 107 -2.74 23.48 9.38
CA PHE A 107 -2.18 22.13 9.49
C PHE A 107 -2.92 21.22 10.49
N ASN A 108 -3.80 21.77 11.33
CA ASN A 108 -4.56 21.01 12.34
C ASN A 108 -6.05 20.83 11.97
N GLN A 109 -6.36 20.57 10.70
CA GLN A 109 -7.74 20.23 10.26
C GLN A 109 -8.01 18.73 10.34
#